data_AF-A0A835BU20-F1
#
_entry.id   AF-A0A835BU20-F1
#
_cell.length_a   1.000
_cell.length_b   1.000
_cell.length_c   1.000
_cell.angle_alpha   90.00
_cell.angle_beta   90.00
_cell.angle_gamma   90.00
#
_symmetry.space_group_name_H-M   'P 1'
#
loop_
_entity.id
_entity.type
_entity.pdbx_description
1 polymer ?
#
loop_
_entity_poly.entity_id
_entity_poly.type
_entity_poly.pdbx_seq_one_letter_code
_entity_poly.pdbx_strand_id
1 'polypeptide(L)' 'MEAQVFQALLVFVYTDTWPEVEQEDEPAMSQHLLVAADRYGLERLKLMCEDKLISHIDSNSVATLVSLAHTSSVPK' A
#
# COMPACT_ATOMS: atom_id res chain seq x y z
N MET A 1 -8.76 -15.44 0.44
CA MET A 1 -9.33 -14.07 0.35
C MET A 1 -10.12 -13.87 1.63
N GLU A 2 -9.65 -12.98 2.49
CA GLU A 2 -10.29 -12.69 3.77
C GLU A 2 -11.60 -11.94 3.55
N ALA A 3 -12.56 -12.13 4.46
CA ALA A 3 -13.88 -11.52 4.35
C ALA A 3 -13.80 -9.99 4.32
N GLN A 4 -12.87 -9.41 5.09
CA GLN A 4 -12.62 -7.97 5.14
C GLN A 4 -12.12 -7.42 3.80
N VAL A 5 -11.18 -8.11 3.15
CA VAL A 5 -10.64 -7.73 1.83
C VAL A 5 -11.75 -7.75 0.77
N PHE A 6 -12.62 -8.75 0.81
CA PHE A 6 -13.74 -8.86 -0.14
C PHE A 6 -14.79 -7.76 0.11
N GLN A 7 -15.09 -7.46 1.38
CA GLN A 7 -15.99 -6.36 1.74
C GLN A 7 -15.42 -5.01 1.30
N ALA A 8 -14.13 -4.76 1.54
CA ALA A 8 -13.40 -3.58 1.09
C ALA A 8 -13.46 -3.41 -0.44
N LEU A 9 -13.30 -4.51 -1.17
CA LEU A 9 -13.48 -4.56 -2.62
C LEU A 9 -14.89 -4.16 -3.07
N LEU A 10 -15.91 -4.72 -2.41
CA LEU A 10 -17.30 -4.40 -2.73
C LEU A 10 -17.62 -2.93 -2.43
N VAL A 11 -17.15 -2.40 -1.32
CA VAL A 11 -17.29 -0.97 -1.00
C VAL A 11 -16.69 -0.14 -2.14
N PHE A 12 -15.44 -0.41 -2.53
CA PHE A 12 -14.81 0.31 -3.63
C PHE A 12 -15.60 0.21 -4.94
N VAL A 13 -16.11 -0.98 -5.31
CA VAL A 13 -16.88 -1.14 -6.55
C VAL A 13 -18.21 -0.38 -6.52
N TYR A 14 -18.86 -0.27 -5.36
CA TYR A 14 -20.16 0.38 -5.22
C TYR A 14 -20.10 1.88 -4.93
N THR A 15 -19.08 2.35 -4.22
CA THR A 15 -18.96 3.75 -3.79
C THR A 15 -17.77 4.47 -4.41
N ASP A 16 -16.89 3.76 -5.13
CA ASP A 16 -15.68 4.30 -5.78
C ASP A 16 -14.74 5.01 -4.79
N THR A 17 -14.84 4.63 -3.51
CA THR A 17 -14.09 5.17 -2.37
C THR A 17 -13.24 4.11 -1.71
N TRP A 18 -12.10 4.54 -1.17
CA TRP A 18 -11.20 3.66 -0.42
C TRP A 18 -11.85 3.24 0.91
N PRO A 19 -11.82 1.94 1.26
CA PRO A 19 -12.38 1.46 2.51
C PRO A 19 -11.55 1.96 3.69
N GLU A 20 -12.22 2.43 4.75
CA GLU A 20 -11.54 2.79 6.00
C GLU A 20 -10.97 1.53 6.65
N VAL A 21 -9.64 1.46 6.71
CA VAL A 21 -8.90 0.43 7.45
C VAL A 21 -8.09 1.07 8.56
N GLU A 22 -7.90 0.34 9.64
CA GLU A 22 -7.04 0.75 10.75
C GLU A 22 -5.61 0.94 10.24
N GLN A 23 -4.96 2.06 10.61
CA GLN A 23 -3.65 2.46 10.10
C GLN A 23 -2.55 1.40 10.33
N GLU A 24 -2.70 0.56 11.34
CA GLU A 24 -1.75 -0.52 11.67
C GLU A 24 -1.85 -1.70 10.70
N ASP A 25 -3.05 -1.98 10.18
CA ASP A 25 -3.32 -3.04 9.21
C ASP A 25 -3.39 -2.52 7.77
N GLU A 26 -3.35 -1.20 7.58
CA GLU A 26 -3.37 -0.54 6.28
C GLU A 26 -2.35 -1.10 5.27
N PRO A 27 -1.06 -1.36 5.61
CA PRO A 27 -0.12 -1.93 4.64
C PRO A 27 -0.46 -3.38 4.25
N ALA A 28 -0.91 -4.21 5.20
CA ALA A 28 -1.30 -5.59 4.93
C ALA A 28 -2.58 -5.64 4.09
N MET A 29 -3.57 -4.82 4.44
CA MET A 29 -4.81 -4.69 3.68
C MET A 29 -4.54 -4.19 2.25
N SER A 30 -3.65 -3.20 2.09
CA SER A 30 -3.27 -2.66 0.78
C SER A 30 -2.67 -3.74 -0.12
N GLN A 31 -1.83 -4.63 0.41
CA GLN A 31 -1.27 -5.75 -0.36
C GLN A 31 -2.36 -6.74 -0.78
N HIS A 32 -3.26 -7.09 0.13
CA HIS A 32 -4.34 -8.02 -0.17
C HIS A 32 -5.36 -7.44 -1.17
N LEU A 33 -5.68 -6.15 -1.06
CA LEU A 33 -6.51 -5.43 -2.03
C LEU A 33 -5.83 -5.32 -3.39
N LEU A 34 -4.51 -5.09 -3.45
CA LEU A 34 -3.76 -5.04 -4.70
C LEU A 34 -3.88 -6.36 -5.48
N VAL A 35 -3.65 -7.49 -4.81
CA VAL A 35 -3.78 -8.83 -5.41
C VAL A 35 -5.21 -9.07 -5.90
N ALA A 36 -6.20 -8.61 -5.14
CA ALA A 36 -7.60 -8.77 -5.52
C ALA A 36 -7.98 -7.85 -6.69
N ALA A 37 -7.53 -6.60 -6.68
CA ALA A 37 -7.73 -5.64 -7.76
C ALA A 37 -7.11 -6.13 -9.07
N ASP A 38 -5.90 -6.68 -9.03
CA ASP A 38 -5.24 -7.27 -10.18
C ASP A 38 -6.02 -8.48 -10.73
N ARG A 39 -6.53 -9.33 -9.83
CA ARG A 39 -7.36 -10.49 -10.19
C ARG A 39 -8.70 -10.10 -10.83
N TYR A 40 -9.33 -9.02 -10.37
CA TYR A 40 -10.62 -8.55 -10.87
C TYR A 40 -10.51 -7.47 -11.96
N GLY A 41 -9.31 -7.05 -12.34
CA GLY A 41 -9.09 -6.03 -13.37
C GLY A 41 -9.50 -4.62 -12.96
N LEU A 42 -9.43 -4.29 -11.66
CA LEU A 42 -9.79 -2.97 -11.14
C LEU A 42 -8.58 -2.04 -11.12
N GLU A 43 -8.24 -1.47 -12.28
CA GLU A 43 -7.04 -0.63 -12.45
C GLU A 43 -6.99 0.57 -11.50
N ARG A 44 -8.13 1.21 -11.23
CA ARG A 44 -8.19 2.36 -10.33
C ARG A 44 -7.93 1.99 -8.86
N LEU A 45 -8.44 0.85 -8.42
CA LEU A 45 -8.15 0.31 -7.08
C LEU A 45 -6.67 -0.06 -6.97
N LYS A 46 -6.11 -0.67 -8.02
CA LYS A 46 -4.71 -1.06 -8.10
C LYS A 46 -3.77 0.14 -7.88
N LEU A 47 -3.99 1.24 -8.60
CA LEU A 47 -3.19 2.46 -8.45
C LEU A 47 -3.27 3.05 -7.03
N MET A 48 -4.45 3.03 -6.40
CA MET A 48 -4.59 3.51 -5.02
C MET A 48 -3.88 2.62 -4.00
N CYS A 49 -3.91 1.29 -4.18
CA CYS A 49 -3.15 0.37 -3.35
C CYS A 49 -1.64 0.62 -3.47
N GLU A 50 -1.15 0.84 -4.70
CA GLU A 50 0.26 1.12 -4.97
C GLU A 50 0.71 2.43 -4.31
N ASP A 51 -0.07 3.50 -4.42
CA ASP A 51 0.23 4.80 -3.79
C ASP A 51 0.36 4.69 -2.26
N LYS A 52 -0.59 3.98 -1.62
CA LYS A 52 -0.56 3.70 -0.18
C LYS A 52 0.66 2.88 0.21
N LEU A 53 0.95 1.81 -0.52
CA LEU A 53 2.11 0.95 -0.27
C LEU A 53 3.43 1.71 -0.41
N ILE A 54 3.56 2.57 -1.43
CA ILE A 54 4.75 3.39 -1.64
C ILE A 54 4.93 4.39 -0.49
N SER A 55 3.85 5.05 -0.03
CA SER A 55 3.90 5.99 1.10
C SER A 55 4.38 5.34 2.41
N HIS A 56 3.91 4.11 2.69
CA HIS A 56 4.37 3.34 3.85
C HIS A 56 5.82 2.87 3.71
N ILE A 57 6.24 2.45 2.51
CA ILE A 57 7.62 2.03 2.25
C ILE A 57 8.57 3.23 2.34
N ASP A 58 8.20 4.41 1.83
CA ASP A 58 9.06 5.60 1.83
C ASP A 58 9.41 6.05 3.25
N SER A 59 8.45 6.02 4.19
CA SER A 59 8.74 6.35 5.60
C SER A 59 9.82 5.44 6.22
N ASN A 60 9.82 4.15 5.87
CA ASN A 60 10.81 3.19 6.37
C ASN A 60 12.11 3.19 5.53
N SER A 61 11.99 3.45 4.23
CA SER A 61 13.08 3.50 3.24
C SER A 61 13.91 4.77 3.37
N VAL A 62 13.29 5.95 3.57
CA VAL A 62 13.98 7.21 3.80
C VAL A 62 14.86 7.14 5.04
N ALA A 63 14.36 6.56 6.14
CA ALA A 63 15.19 6.36 7.34
C ALA A 63 16.39 5.44 7.07
N THR A 64 16.19 4.40 6.25
CA THR A 64 17.24 3.43 5.90
C THR A 64 18.24 4.02 4.89
N LEU A 65 17.77 4.77 3.89
CA LEU A 65 18.57 5.48 2.89
C LEU A 65 19.36 6.64 3.50
N VAL A 66 18.77 7.42 4.42
CA VAL A 66 19.49 8.46 5.17
C VAL A 66 20.57 7.83 6.04
N SER A 67 20.29 6.70 6.70
CA SER A 67 21.28 5.97 7.49
C SER A 67 22.39 5.36 6.61
N LEU A 68 22.06 4.85 5.43
CA LEU A 68 23.02 4.34 4.45
C LEU A 68 23.86 5.45 3.80
N ALA A 69 23.25 6.59 3.49
CA ALA A 69 23.96 7.75 2.94
C ALA A 69 24.92 8.36 3.97
N HIS A 70 24.55 8.37 5.25
CA HIS A 70 25.42 8.84 6.33
C HIS A 70 26.60 7.89 6.60
N THR A 71 26.47 6.60 6.28
CA THR A 71 27.55 5.60 6.46
C THR A 71 28.40 5.39 5.20
N SER A 72 27.95 5.85 4.02
CA SER A 72 28.69 5.78 2.75
C SER A 72 29.55 7.02 2.44
N SER A 73 29.57 8.06 3.28
CA SER A 73 30.47 9.20 3.10
C SER A 73 31.88 8.86 3.60
N VAL A 74 32.63 8.12 2.77
CA VAL A 74 34.09 7.99 2.87
C VAL A 74 34.72 8.94 1.83
N PRO A 75 35.70 9.77 2.21
CA PRO A 75 36.14 10.95 1.46
C PRO A 75 37.00 10.60 0.24
N LYS A 76 37.03 11.52 -0.72
CA LYS A 76 37.88 11.52 -1.90
C LYS A 76 39.26 12.07 -1.59
#